data_AF-A0A7J3W6S7-F1
#
_entry.id   AF-A0A7J3W6S7-F1
#
_cell.length_a   1.000
_cell.length_b   1.000
_cell.length_c   1.000
_cell.angle_alpha   90.00
_cell.angle_beta   90.00
_cell.angle_gamma   90.00
#
_symmetry.space_group_name_H-M   'P 1'
#
loop_
_entity.id
_entity.type
_entity.pdbx_description
1 polymer ?
#
loop_
_entity_poly.entity_id
_entity_poly.type
_entity_poly.pdbx_seq_one_letter_code
_entity_poly.pdbx_strand_id
1 'polypeptide(L)'
;MKIKLSEDELKLLKILEKFGGDASVDKIASEIGLTSDKVVALALNMSSKDLLSLRTKEDYIIMLTDEGLRYAELGLPERRIVDQAKDKRILGVHELINIEDWEKPIGLAWLKKKAWGTVKAGKIEILGEAVKGADEKLIELIASEGRAYMSSLPSDLRGAVDVLKERRLIKIEKFSARFISLSKLGREALRGEIEVVEEVSRLTRDLIVSGKWRNVVFKKYDVTLPSYRIPIGRLNFVREVLDYIRQVWVEMGFMEMEGPLLETCFWNYDALYVPQDHPARDLQDTFYVKSPKFGRLPDKDLVEKVCKVHESGWVTGSTGWGYR
;
A
#
# COMPACT_ATOMS: atom_id res chain seq x y z
N MET A 1 13.13 30.99 -30.38
CA MET A 1 12.25 30.50 -29.29
C MET A 1 13.16 30.20 -28.10
N LYS A 2 12.81 30.62 -26.87
CA LYS A 2 13.60 30.28 -25.67
C LYS A 2 12.87 29.22 -24.88
N ILE A 3 13.54 28.12 -24.56
CA ILE A 3 12.98 27.04 -23.77
C ILE A 3 13.58 27.09 -22.38
N LYS A 4 12.72 27.09 -21.38
CA LYS A 4 13.12 27.16 -19.97
C LYS A 4 13.14 25.77 -19.39
N LEU A 5 14.27 25.35 -18.86
CA LEU A 5 14.45 24.05 -18.24
C LEU A 5 15.07 24.19 -16.86
N SER A 6 14.54 23.44 -15.91
CA SER A 6 15.18 23.25 -14.61
C SER A 6 16.50 22.49 -14.75
N GLU A 7 17.32 22.54 -13.70
CA GLU A 7 18.60 21.81 -13.64
C GLU A 7 18.44 20.31 -13.90
N ASP A 8 17.38 19.70 -13.35
CA ASP A 8 17.11 18.27 -13.52
C ASP A 8 16.62 17.94 -14.96
N GLU A 9 15.83 18.83 -15.59
CA GLU A 9 15.42 18.68 -17.00
C GLU A 9 16.63 18.81 -17.95
N LEU A 10 17.58 19.70 -17.64
CA LEU A 10 18.85 19.83 -18.37
C LEU A 10 19.72 18.57 -18.26
N LYS A 11 19.84 18.00 -17.05
CA LYS A 11 20.55 16.74 -16.82
C LYS A 11 19.92 15.59 -17.61
N LEU A 12 18.58 15.51 -17.60
CA LEU A 12 17.82 14.51 -18.36
C LEU A 12 18.11 14.57 -19.86
N LEU A 13 18.11 15.75 -20.48
CA LEU A 13 18.44 15.91 -21.90
C LEU A 13 19.84 15.42 -22.25
N LYS A 14 20.84 15.81 -21.45
CA LYS A 14 22.24 15.42 -21.68
C LYS A 14 22.46 13.91 -21.54
N ILE A 15 21.78 13.28 -20.59
CA ILE A 15 21.87 11.81 -20.41
C ILE A 15 21.16 11.07 -21.54
N LEU A 16 20.04 11.59 -22.03
CA LEU A 16 19.41 11.05 -23.23
C LEU A 16 20.31 11.16 -24.45
N GLU A 17 21.03 12.27 -24.63
CA GLU A 17 22.03 12.43 -25.70
C GLU A 17 23.13 11.36 -25.60
N LYS A 18 23.68 11.13 -24.40
CA LYS A 18 24.67 10.08 -24.13
C LYS A 18 24.16 8.68 -24.51
N PHE A 19 22.86 8.43 -24.42
CA PHE A 19 22.23 7.17 -24.82
C PHE A 19 21.73 7.15 -26.28
N GLY A 20 22.15 8.10 -27.13
CA GLY A 20 21.74 8.13 -28.53
C GLY A 20 20.31 8.64 -28.76
N GLY A 21 19.74 9.29 -27.75
CA GLY A 21 18.44 9.94 -27.81
C GLY A 21 17.24 9.07 -27.47
N ASP A 22 17.46 7.85 -26.98
CA ASP A 22 16.39 6.95 -26.56
C ASP A 22 16.84 5.99 -25.44
N ALA A 23 16.13 5.97 -24.32
CA ALA A 23 16.46 5.08 -23.20
C ALA A 23 15.26 4.77 -22.28
N SER A 24 15.35 3.67 -21.52
CA SER A 24 14.35 3.33 -20.51
C SER A 24 14.44 4.27 -19.30
N VAL A 25 13.31 4.50 -18.65
CA VAL A 25 13.23 5.34 -17.44
C VAL A 25 14.18 4.84 -16.36
N ASP A 26 14.26 3.52 -16.12
CA ASP A 26 15.10 2.97 -15.05
C ASP A 26 16.60 3.16 -15.30
N LYS A 27 17.02 3.06 -16.57
CA LYS A 27 18.41 3.31 -16.97
C LYS A 27 18.78 4.79 -16.77
N ILE A 28 17.87 5.68 -17.15
CA ILE A 28 18.03 7.13 -16.96
C ILE A 28 18.06 7.48 -15.47
N ALA A 29 17.13 6.93 -14.68
CA ALA A 29 17.03 7.14 -13.24
C ALA A 29 18.33 6.75 -12.52
N SER A 30 18.90 5.60 -12.88
CA SER A 30 20.17 5.12 -12.33
C SER A 30 21.35 6.04 -12.65
N GLU A 31 21.39 6.62 -13.86
CA GLU A 31 22.47 7.52 -14.29
C GLU A 31 22.35 8.94 -13.69
N ILE A 32 21.12 9.49 -13.59
CA ILE A 32 20.90 10.83 -12.98
C ILE A 32 20.98 10.77 -11.45
N GLY A 33 20.77 9.59 -10.84
CA GLY A 33 20.64 9.43 -9.39
C GLY A 33 19.28 9.91 -8.85
N LEU A 34 18.21 9.76 -9.64
CA LEU A 34 16.84 10.11 -9.27
C LEU A 34 15.94 8.86 -9.25
N THR A 35 14.77 8.96 -8.64
CA THR A 35 13.76 7.89 -8.69
C THR A 35 13.08 7.85 -10.07
N SER A 36 12.64 6.67 -10.52
CA SER A 36 11.92 6.50 -11.79
C SER A 36 10.70 7.43 -11.89
N ASP A 37 9.96 7.62 -10.79
CA ASP A 37 8.80 8.53 -10.75
C ASP A 37 9.18 9.99 -11.00
N LYS A 38 10.30 10.45 -10.42
CA LYS A 38 10.78 11.81 -10.64
C LYS A 38 11.22 12.00 -12.09
N VAL A 39 11.89 11.01 -12.68
CA VAL A 39 12.27 11.04 -14.11
C VAL A 39 11.04 11.08 -15.02
N VAL A 40 9.99 10.31 -14.71
CA VAL A 40 8.72 10.37 -15.46
C VAL A 40 8.08 11.76 -15.35
N ALA A 41 8.03 12.35 -14.16
CA ALA A 41 7.47 13.69 -13.97
C ALA A 41 8.23 14.75 -14.78
N LEU A 42 9.56 14.70 -14.78
CA LEU A 42 10.40 15.56 -15.63
C LEU A 42 10.10 15.34 -17.12
N ALA A 43 10.06 14.08 -17.56
CA ALA A 43 9.79 13.75 -18.96
C ALA A 43 8.41 14.22 -19.43
N LEU A 44 7.37 14.13 -18.59
CA LEU A 44 6.03 14.66 -18.89
C LEU A 44 6.04 16.19 -19.04
N ASN A 45 6.72 16.91 -18.14
CA ASN A 45 6.86 18.37 -18.24
C ASN A 45 7.65 18.80 -19.48
N MET A 46 8.67 18.04 -19.87
CA MET A 46 9.43 18.31 -21.08
C MET A 46 8.68 17.89 -22.35
N SER A 47 7.83 16.87 -22.26
CA SER A 47 6.94 16.45 -23.34
C SER A 47 5.87 17.50 -23.62
N SER A 48 5.32 18.18 -22.60
CA SER A 48 4.42 19.33 -22.82
C SER A 48 5.11 20.53 -23.47
N LYS A 49 6.45 20.57 -23.50
CA LYS A 49 7.28 21.55 -24.22
C LYS A 49 7.75 21.01 -25.59
N ASP A 50 7.22 19.87 -26.04
CA ASP A 50 7.58 19.14 -27.26
C ASP A 50 9.06 18.71 -27.35
N LEU A 51 9.79 18.63 -26.24
CA LEU A 51 11.21 18.26 -26.24
C LEU A 51 11.44 16.75 -26.21
N LEU A 52 10.55 16.02 -25.54
CA LEU A 52 10.65 14.59 -25.30
C LEU A 52 9.34 13.90 -25.68
N SER A 53 9.42 12.62 -26.04
CA SER A 53 8.27 11.73 -26.13
C SER A 53 8.41 10.59 -25.14
N LEU A 54 7.29 10.23 -24.51
CA LEU A 54 7.20 9.08 -23.63
C LEU A 54 6.45 7.97 -24.36
N ARG A 55 7.03 6.77 -24.42
CA ARG A 55 6.32 5.57 -24.89
C ARG A 55 6.37 4.49 -23.84
N THR A 56 5.32 3.69 -23.80
CA THR A 56 5.25 2.52 -22.93
C THR A 56 5.30 1.28 -23.80
N LYS A 57 6.21 0.36 -23.49
CA LYS A 57 6.22 -0.98 -24.07
C LYS A 57 5.73 -1.94 -22.99
N GLU A 58 4.61 -2.59 -23.26
CA GLU A 58 4.12 -3.67 -22.42
C GLU A 58 4.77 -4.97 -22.86
N ASP A 59 5.17 -5.79 -21.89
CA ASP A 59 5.67 -7.13 -22.12
C ASP A 59 5.31 -8.01 -20.93
N TYR A 60 5.49 -9.32 -21.07
CA TYR A 60 5.18 -10.30 -20.05
C TYR A 60 6.45 -10.98 -19.59
N ILE A 61 6.73 -10.89 -18.30
CA ILE A 61 7.81 -11.62 -17.65
C ILE A 61 7.30 -12.99 -17.26
N ILE A 62 8.07 -14.00 -17.59
CA ILE A 62 7.83 -15.40 -17.26
C ILE A 62 8.87 -15.81 -16.23
N MET A 63 8.41 -16.30 -15.08
CA MET A 63 9.25 -16.78 -13.98
C MET A 63 8.83 -18.20 -13.61
N LEU A 64 9.75 -18.98 -13.05
CA LEU A 64 9.41 -20.28 -12.48
C LEU A 64 8.66 -20.09 -11.15
N THR A 65 7.72 -20.98 -10.86
CA THR A 65 7.15 -21.14 -9.51
C THR A 65 8.10 -21.97 -8.65
N ASP A 66 7.82 -22.12 -7.35
CA ASP A 66 8.63 -22.98 -6.47
C ASP A 66 8.71 -24.43 -7.00
N GLU A 67 7.60 -24.95 -7.52
CA GLU A 67 7.56 -26.26 -8.18
C GLU A 67 8.35 -26.27 -9.50
N GLY A 68 8.25 -25.20 -10.29
CA GLY A 68 9.03 -25.03 -11.51
C GLY A 68 10.55 -24.98 -11.26
N LEU A 69 10.98 -24.29 -10.21
CA LEU A 69 12.38 -24.24 -9.76
C LEU A 69 12.86 -25.62 -9.33
N ARG A 70 12.07 -26.33 -8.52
CA ARG A 70 12.35 -27.71 -8.12
C ARG A 70 12.52 -28.62 -9.34
N TYR A 71 11.69 -28.48 -10.37
CA TYR A 71 11.82 -29.26 -11.61
C TYR A 71 12.95 -28.79 -12.53
N ALA A 72 13.40 -27.54 -12.44
CA ALA A 72 14.60 -27.09 -13.12
C ALA A 72 15.85 -27.79 -12.56
N GLU A 73 15.89 -28.03 -11.25
CA GLU A 73 17.00 -28.73 -10.58
C GLU A 73 16.92 -30.26 -10.73
N LEU A 74 15.75 -30.84 -10.47
CA LEU A 74 15.57 -32.29 -10.42
C LEU A 74 15.19 -32.91 -11.78
N GLY A 75 14.75 -32.10 -12.74
CA GLY A 75 14.09 -32.55 -13.94
C GLY A 75 12.60 -32.81 -13.76
N LEU A 76 11.84 -32.66 -14.86
CA LEU A 76 10.40 -32.93 -14.87
C LEU A 76 10.09 -34.38 -14.44
N PRO A 77 8.94 -34.63 -13.76
CA PRO A 77 8.58 -35.97 -13.29
C PRO A 77 8.60 -37.04 -14.39
N GLU A 78 8.07 -36.73 -15.58
CA GLU A 78 8.08 -37.66 -16.71
C GLU A 78 9.50 -37.99 -17.22
N ARG A 79 10.45 -37.04 -17.13
CA ARG A 79 11.86 -37.24 -17.49
C ARG A 79 12.53 -38.19 -16.51
N ARG A 80 12.36 -37.92 -15.20
CA ARG A 80 12.88 -38.79 -14.12
C ARG A 80 12.36 -40.23 -14.24
N ILE A 81 11.10 -40.42 -14.64
CA ILE A 81 10.52 -41.76 -14.89
C ILE A 81 11.23 -42.45 -16.06
N VAL A 82 11.41 -41.77 -17.19
CA VAL A 82 12.10 -42.34 -18.37
C VAL A 82 13.54 -42.71 -18.02
N ASP A 83 14.25 -41.82 -17.31
CA ASP A 83 15.66 -42.03 -16.97
C ASP A 83 15.85 -43.25 -16.05
N GLN A 84 14.93 -43.49 -15.11
CA GLN A 84 14.94 -44.69 -14.27
C GLN A 84 14.52 -45.97 -15.03
N ALA A 85 13.64 -45.85 -16.02
CA ALA A 85 13.16 -46.98 -16.81
C ALA A 85 14.08 -47.32 -18.01
N LYS A 86 15.12 -46.51 -18.26
CA LYS A 86 16.01 -46.61 -19.42
C LYS A 86 16.70 -47.97 -19.56
N ASP A 87 17.11 -48.57 -18.44
CA ASP A 87 17.86 -49.83 -18.43
C ASP A 87 16.96 -51.08 -18.45
N LYS A 88 15.76 -51.02 -17.85
CA LYS A 88 14.87 -52.17 -17.71
C LYS A 88 13.80 -52.28 -18.80
N ARG A 89 13.52 -51.20 -19.55
CA ARG A 89 12.40 -51.01 -20.52
C ARG A 89 10.99 -51.19 -19.96
N ILE A 90 10.83 -52.00 -18.91
CA ILE A 90 9.60 -52.23 -18.16
C ILE A 90 9.94 -52.06 -16.66
N LEU A 91 9.26 -51.14 -15.99
CA LEU A 91 9.47 -50.83 -14.56
C LEU A 91 8.14 -50.81 -13.81
N GLY A 92 8.04 -51.42 -12.63
CA GLY A 92 6.86 -51.30 -11.78
C GLY A 92 6.70 -49.87 -11.24
N VAL A 93 5.47 -49.35 -11.14
CA VAL A 93 5.23 -48.00 -10.56
C VAL A 93 5.74 -47.90 -9.11
N HIS A 94 5.72 -49.02 -8.36
CA HIS A 94 6.24 -49.12 -7.00
C HIS A 94 7.77 -49.12 -6.92
N GLU A 95 8.46 -49.37 -8.04
CA GLU A 95 9.93 -49.36 -8.13
C GLU A 95 10.49 -47.96 -8.42
N LEU A 96 9.63 -46.94 -8.62
CA LEU A 96 10.09 -45.56 -8.83
C LEU A 96 10.67 -45.00 -7.52
N ILE A 97 11.95 -44.63 -7.56
CA ILE A 97 12.71 -44.05 -6.44
C ILE A 97 12.90 -42.55 -6.74
N ASN A 98 13.10 -41.68 -5.74
CA ASN A 98 13.35 -40.24 -5.94
C ASN A 98 12.25 -39.48 -6.73
N ILE A 99 11.02 -39.97 -6.68
CA ILE A 99 9.80 -39.31 -7.18
C ILE A 99 8.76 -39.43 -6.07
N GLU A 100 8.26 -38.28 -5.61
CA GLU A 100 7.26 -38.21 -4.54
C GLU A 100 5.94 -38.85 -4.97
N ASP A 101 5.15 -39.35 -4.03
CA ASP A 101 3.88 -40.02 -4.34
C ASP A 101 2.88 -39.13 -5.07
N TRP A 102 2.90 -37.81 -4.79
CA TRP A 102 2.05 -36.83 -5.48
C TRP A 102 2.56 -36.48 -6.89
N GLU A 103 3.86 -36.66 -7.18
CA GLU A 103 4.48 -36.42 -8.50
C GLU A 103 4.23 -37.58 -9.47
N LYS A 104 4.13 -38.81 -8.96
CA LYS A 104 3.91 -40.04 -9.76
C LYS A 104 2.71 -39.93 -10.72
N PRO A 105 1.49 -39.55 -10.31
CA PRO A 105 0.36 -39.42 -11.25
C PRO A 105 0.60 -38.35 -12.31
N ILE A 106 1.28 -37.26 -11.97
CA ILE A 106 1.62 -36.17 -12.90
C ILE A 106 2.59 -36.67 -13.96
N GLY A 107 3.69 -37.30 -13.53
CA GLY A 107 4.71 -37.85 -14.41
C GLY A 107 4.16 -38.91 -15.36
N LEU A 108 3.31 -39.83 -14.87
CA LEU A 108 2.71 -40.88 -15.71
C LEU A 108 1.73 -40.31 -16.75
N ALA A 109 0.95 -39.29 -16.39
CA ALA A 109 0.06 -38.61 -17.33
C ALA A 109 0.85 -37.93 -18.47
N TRP A 110 1.93 -37.24 -18.14
CA TRP A 110 2.79 -36.56 -19.11
C TRP A 110 3.64 -37.52 -19.94
N LEU A 111 4.11 -38.62 -19.33
CA LEU A 111 4.79 -39.72 -20.02
C LEU A 111 3.94 -40.26 -21.19
N LYS A 112 2.65 -40.49 -20.93
CA LYS A 112 1.68 -40.92 -21.95
C LYS A 112 1.40 -39.82 -22.97
N LYS A 113 1.20 -38.57 -22.53
CA LYS A 113 0.88 -37.43 -23.41
C LYS A 113 2.03 -37.09 -24.38
N LYS A 114 3.28 -37.26 -23.96
CA LYS A 114 4.48 -37.09 -24.79
C LYS A 114 4.84 -38.34 -25.62
N ALA A 115 4.05 -39.41 -25.52
CA ALA A 115 4.30 -40.70 -26.16
C ALA A 115 5.67 -41.32 -25.81
N TRP A 116 6.24 -40.97 -24.64
CA TRP A 116 7.50 -41.54 -24.16
C TRP A 116 7.31 -42.93 -23.54
N GLY A 117 6.11 -43.22 -23.04
CA GLY A 117 5.77 -44.52 -22.48
C GLY A 117 4.29 -44.68 -22.18
N THR A 118 3.87 -45.89 -21.84
CA THR A 118 2.50 -46.22 -21.43
C THR A 118 2.51 -47.04 -20.14
N VAL A 119 1.38 -47.08 -19.44
CA VAL A 119 1.21 -47.88 -18.22
C VAL A 119 0.20 -48.98 -18.49
N LYS A 120 0.60 -50.24 -18.30
CA LYS A 120 -0.26 -51.42 -18.39
C LYS A 120 -0.08 -52.27 -17.13
N ALA A 121 -1.18 -52.59 -16.46
CA ALA A 121 -1.20 -53.46 -15.27
C ALA A 121 -0.15 -53.08 -14.19
N GLY A 122 0.01 -51.78 -13.92
CA GLY A 122 0.97 -51.28 -12.92
C GLY A 122 2.44 -51.28 -13.35
N LYS A 123 2.72 -51.57 -14.62
CA LYS A 123 4.05 -51.51 -15.22
C LYS A 123 4.14 -50.41 -16.27
N ILE A 124 5.24 -49.67 -16.25
CA ILE A 124 5.59 -48.59 -17.16
C ILE A 124 6.40 -49.20 -18.31
N GLU A 125 5.94 -49.04 -19.55
CA GLU A 125 6.57 -49.51 -20.78
C GLU A 125 7.05 -48.30 -21.59
N ILE A 126 8.36 -48.17 -21.82
CA ILE A 126 8.95 -47.05 -22.57
C ILE A 126 8.85 -47.32 -24.08
N LEU A 127 8.32 -46.36 -24.84
CA LEU A 127 7.97 -46.51 -26.26
C LEU A 127 9.02 -45.96 -27.23
N GLY A 128 10.06 -45.26 -26.75
CA GLY A 128 11.13 -44.71 -27.58
C GLY A 128 12.12 -43.83 -26.82
N GLU A 129 13.02 -43.15 -27.54
CA GLU A 129 13.95 -42.17 -26.96
C GLU A 129 13.24 -40.87 -26.59
N ALA A 130 13.29 -40.49 -25.32
CA ALA A 130 12.73 -39.23 -24.85
C ALA A 130 13.64 -38.06 -25.23
N VAL A 131 13.44 -37.48 -26.42
CA VAL A 131 14.11 -36.24 -26.83
C VAL A 131 13.63 -35.08 -25.96
N LYS A 132 14.55 -34.15 -25.65
CA LYS A 132 14.25 -32.98 -24.81
C LYS A 132 13.21 -32.07 -25.44
N GLY A 133 12.10 -31.86 -24.74
CA GLY A 133 10.97 -31.05 -25.20
C GLY A 133 11.21 -29.54 -25.11
N ALA A 134 10.36 -28.76 -25.77
CA ALA A 134 10.37 -27.29 -25.67
C ALA A 134 10.06 -26.79 -24.24
N ASP A 135 9.30 -27.57 -23.46
CA ASP A 135 9.00 -27.29 -22.06
C ASP A 135 10.23 -27.43 -21.16
N GLU A 136 11.02 -28.50 -21.33
CA GLU A 136 12.31 -28.66 -20.64
C GLU A 136 13.28 -27.54 -21.00
N LYS A 137 13.41 -27.20 -22.30
CA LYS A 137 14.30 -26.12 -22.76
C LYS A 137 13.88 -24.75 -22.21
N LEU A 138 12.57 -24.48 -22.13
CA LEU A 138 12.06 -23.22 -21.60
C LEU A 138 12.31 -23.11 -20.08
N ILE A 139 12.14 -24.19 -19.32
CA ILE A 139 12.47 -24.20 -17.89
C ILE A 139 13.96 -23.88 -17.68
N GLU A 140 14.85 -24.51 -18.45
CA GLU A 140 16.29 -24.26 -18.33
C GLU A 140 16.69 -22.83 -18.70
N LEU A 141 16.10 -22.28 -19.76
CA LEU A 141 16.31 -20.89 -20.14
C LEU A 141 15.93 -19.96 -18.98
N ILE A 142 14.74 -20.12 -18.42
CA ILE A 142 14.25 -19.30 -17.30
C ILE A 142 15.11 -19.52 -16.05
N ALA A 143 15.53 -20.75 -15.75
CA ALA A 143 16.37 -21.05 -14.60
C ALA A 143 17.76 -20.40 -14.71
N SER A 144 18.34 -20.38 -15.91
CA SER A 144 19.66 -19.77 -16.15
C SER A 144 19.65 -18.24 -16.08
N GLU A 145 18.58 -17.60 -16.56
CA GLU A 145 18.45 -16.14 -16.62
C GLU A 145 17.63 -15.56 -15.45
N GLY A 146 17.05 -16.42 -14.61
CA GLY A 146 16.09 -16.09 -13.54
C GLY A 146 14.69 -15.71 -14.04
N ARG A 147 14.56 -15.27 -15.30
CA ARG A 147 13.30 -14.89 -15.95
C ARG A 147 13.44 -14.94 -17.47
N ALA A 148 12.32 -15.06 -18.18
CA ALA A 148 12.25 -14.87 -19.63
C ALA A 148 11.25 -13.77 -19.99
N TYR A 149 11.50 -13.08 -21.10
CA TYR A 149 10.59 -12.07 -21.66
C TYR A 149 9.82 -12.65 -22.82
N MET A 150 8.49 -12.56 -22.79
CA MET A 150 7.62 -13.09 -23.86
C MET A 150 8.01 -12.52 -25.24
N SER A 151 8.35 -11.24 -25.31
CA SER A 151 8.78 -10.60 -26.56
C SER A 151 10.11 -11.13 -27.13
N SER A 152 10.97 -11.69 -26.28
CA SER A 152 12.30 -12.18 -26.65
C SER A 152 12.37 -13.70 -26.76
N LEU A 153 11.25 -14.40 -26.55
CA LEU A 153 11.21 -15.86 -26.65
C LEU A 153 11.38 -16.35 -28.10
N PRO A 154 12.30 -17.31 -28.34
CA PRO A 154 12.38 -18.05 -29.59
C PRO A 154 11.03 -18.65 -29.99
N SER A 155 10.72 -18.65 -31.28
CA SER A 155 9.41 -19.07 -31.79
C SER A 155 9.05 -20.51 -31.46
N ASP A 156 10.05 -21.39 -31.36
CA ASP A 156 9.93 -22.81 -31.02
C ASP A 156 9.58 -23.06 -29.54
N LEU A 157 9.88 -22.11 -28.64
CA LEU A 157 9.57 -22.23 -27.21
C LEU A 157 8.22 -21.63 -26.82
N ARG A 158 7.58 -20.83 -27.69
CA ARG A 158 6.32 -20.15 -27.35
C ARG A 158 5.19 -21.11 -27.02
N GLY A 159 5.09 -22.23 -27.75
CA GLY A 159 4.07 -23.25 -27.48
C GLY A 159 4.22 -23.94 -26.13
N ALA A 160 5.43 -23.93 -25.53
CA ALA A 160 5.67 -24.48 -24.22
C ALA A 160 5.16 -23.58 -23.07
N VAL A 161 4.95 -22.29 -23.33
CA VAL A 161 4.47 -21.35 -22.30
C VAL A 161 3.08 -21.76 -21.80
N ASP A 162 2.14 -22.00 -22.72
CA ASP A 162 0.78 -22.38 -22.33
C ASP A 162 0.76 -23.72 -21.57
N VAL A 163 1.58 -24.67 -22.02
CA VAL A 163 1.74 -25.98 -21.36
C VAL A 163 2.27 -25.82 -19.92
N LEU A 164 3.36 -25.07 -19.73
CA LEU A 164 3.94 -24.87 -18.40
C LEU A 164 3.03 -24.05 -17.49
N LYS A 165 2.26 -23.12 -18.06
CA LYS A 165 1.28 -22.31 -17.33
C LYS A 165 0.11 -23.16 -16.83
N GLU A 166 -0.45 -24.02 -17.68
CA GLU A 166 -1.49 -24.99 -17.27
C GLU A 166 -1.00 -25.92 -16.16
N ARG A 167 0.29 -26.31 -16.22
CA ARG A 167 0.95 -27.12 -15.18
C ARG A 167 1.31 -26.33 -13.92
N ARG A 168 1.07 -25.01 -13.87
CA ARG A 168 1.44 -24.11 -12.76
C ARG A 168 2.95 -24.09 -12.43
N LEU A 169 3.80 -24.41 -13.41
CA LEU A 169 5.26 -24.41 -13.26
C LEU A 169 5.88 -23.04 -13.55
N ILE A 170 5.13 -22.17 -14.21
CA ILE A 170 5.53 -20.79 -14.48
C ILE A 170 4.46 -19.82 -14.00
N LYS A 171 4.92 -18.63 -13.59
CA LYS A 171 4.10 -17.46 -13.33
C LYS A 171 4.37 -16.43 -14.44
N ILE A 172 3.31 -15.84 -14.96
CA ILE A 172 3.39 -14.80 -15.98
C ILE A 172 2.89 -13.49 -15.37
N GLU A 173 3.74 -12.48 -15.36
CA GLU A 173 3.42 -11.16 -14.86
C GLU A 173 3.53 -10.12 -15.98
N LYS A 174 2.51 -9.28 -16.10
CA LYS A 174 2.57 -8.14 -17.01
C LYS A 174 3.46 -7.07 -16.39
N PHE A 175 4.44 -6.58 -17.15
CA PHE A 175 5.18 -5.38 -16.78
C PHE A 175 5.14 -4.36 -17.91
N SER A 176 5.31 -3.10 -17.54
CA SER A 176 5.36 -2.00 -18.49
C SER A 176 6.68 -1.27 -18.31
N ALA A 177 7.50 -1.26 -19.36
CA ALA A 177 8.71 -0.46 -19.40
C ALA A 177 8.41 0.84 -20.13
N ARG A 178 8.70 1.96 -19.48
CA ARG A 178 8.58 3.29 -20.09
C ARG A 178 9.92 3.67 -20.69
N PHE A 179 9.87 4.24 -21.90
CA PHE A 179 11.01 4.77 -22.63
C PHE A 179 10.79 6.25 -22.89
N ILE A 180 11.88 7.00 -22.82
CA ILE A 180 11.92 8.42 -23.13
C ILE A 180 12.79 8.59 -24.37
N SER A 181 12.28 9.31 -25.36
CA SER A 181 13.00 9.64 -26.59
C SER A 181 13.10 11.14 -26.79
N LEU A 182 14.20 11.59 -27.39
CA LEU A 182 14.34 12.96 -27.89
C LEU A 182 13.41 13.19 -29.08
N SER A 183 12.61 14.26 -29.02
CA SER A 183 11.89 14.75 -30.19
C SER A 183 12.86 15.46 -31.16
N LYS A 184 12.35 15.90 -32.32
CA LYS A 184 13.10 16.79 -33.22
C LYS A 184 13.56 18.05 -32.48
N LEU A 185 12.64 18.68 -31.75
CA LEU A 185 12.86 19.91 -31.01
C LEU A 185 13.86 19.71 -29.84
N GLY A 186 13.82 18.55 -29.18
CA GLY A 186 14.82 18.17 -28.16
C GLY A 186 16.23 18.03 -28.72
N ARG A 187 16.37 17.52 -29.96
CA ARG A 187 17.68 17.43 -30.65
C ARG A 187 18.19 18.81 -31.08
N GLU A 188 17.31 19.68 -31.59
CA GLU A 188 17.64 21.06 -31.94
C GLU A 188 18.10 21.85 -30.69
N ALA A 189 17.46 21.62 -29.53
CA ALA A 189 17.88 22.19 -28.26
C ALA A 189 19.28 21.73 -27.81
N LEU A 190 19.64 20.46 -28.01
CA LEU A 190 20.99 19.95 -27.71
C LEU A 190 22.06 20.54 -28.63
N ARG A 191 21.74 20.75 -29.91
CA ARG A 191 22.66 21.38 -30.88
C ARG A 191 22.85 22.89 -30.68
N GLY A 192 22.16 23.48 -29.71
CA GLY A 192 22.21 24.93 -29.44
C GLY A 192 21.45 25.77 -30.46
N GLU A 193 20.63 25.15 -31.32
CA GLU A 193 19.76 25.84 -32.27
C GLU A 193 18.59 26.53 -31.57
N ILE A 194 18.29 26.09 -30.34
CA ILE A 194 17.27 26.65 -29.46
C ILE A 194 17.94 27.07 -28.16
N GLU A 195 17.70 28.32 -27.74
CA GLU A 195 18.25 28.84 -26.50
C GLU A 195 17.56 28.18 -25.30
N VAL A 196 18.31 27.35 -24.58
CA VAL A 196 17.87 26.72 -23.34
C VAL A 196 18.36 27.56 -22.16
N VAL A 197 17.43 28.03 -21.33
CA VAL A 197 17.73 28.86 -20.16
C VAL A 197 17.38 28.09 -18.89
N GLU A 198 18.29 28.15 -17.91
CA GLU A 198 18.08 27.55 -16.60
C GLU A 198 16.93 28.27 -15.86
N GLU A 199 15.92 27.49 -15.47
CA GLU A 199 14.80 27.95 -14.64
C GLU A 199 15.02 27.56 -13.17
N VAL A 200 15.02 28.57 -12.30
CA VAL A 200 15.22 28.40 -10.85
C VAL A 200 13.93 28.71 -10.10
N SER A 201 13.55 27.85 -9.15
CA SER A 201 12.34 28.03 -8.34
C SER A 201 12.53 29.01 -7.19
N ARG A 202 13.71 29.04 -6.57
CA ARG A 202 14.02 29.85 -5.38
C ARG A 202 15.40 30.49 -5.49
N LEU A 203 15.49 31.75 -5.07
CA LEU A 203 16.76 32.42 -4.88
C LEU A 203 17.53 31.78 -3.71
N THR A 204 18.71 31.23 -3.99
CA THR A 204 19.60 30.63 -2.99
C THR A 204 20.76 31.56 -2.63
N ARG A 205 21.41 31.30 -1.49
CA ARG A 205 22.59 32.06 -1.05
C ARG A 205 23.69 32.03 -2.10
N ASP A 206 23.96 30.86 -2.69
CA ASP A 206 25.03 30.69 -3.68
C ASP A 206 24.77 31.49 -4.96
N LEU A 207 23.50 31.54 -5.40
CA LEU A 207 23.09 32.36 -6.54
C LEU A 207 23.33 33.85 -6.28
N ILE A 208 23.06 34.33 -5.06
CA ILE A 208 23.29 35.72 -4.65
C ILE A 208 24.79 36.02 -4.63
N VAL A 209 25.59 35.21 -3.92
CA VAL A 209 27.03 35.43 -3.74
C VAL A 209 27.77 35.37 -5.08
N SER A 210 27.42 34.43 -5.96
CA SER A 210 28.05 34.26 -7.27
C SER A 210 27.59 35.27 -8.33
N GLY A 211 26.52 36.04 -8.08
CA GLY A 211 25.90 36.93 -9.07
C GLY A 211 25.17 36.23 -10.21
N LYS A 212 25.14 34.89 -10.25
CA LYS A 212 24.47 34.08 -11.29
C LYS A 212 22.96 34.33 -11.36
N TRP A 213 22.35 34.81 -10.27
CA TRP A 213 20.92 35.14 -10.21
C TRP A 213 20.45 36.12 -11.31
N ARG A 214 21.35 36.90 -11.91
CA ARG A 214 21.06 37.83 -13.02
C ARG A 214 20.87 37.13 -14.37
N ASN A 215 21.38 35.90 -14.51
CA ASN A 215 21.42 35.17 -15.78
C ASN A 215 20.47 33.96 -15.80
N VAL A 216 19.81 33.66 -14.68
CA VAL A 216 18.79 32.60 -14.58
C VAL A 216 17.40 33.18 -14.70
N VAL A 217 16.44 32.36 -15.11
CA VAL A 217 15.03 32.75 -15.14
C VAL A 217 14.34 32.19 -13.90
N PHE A 218 13.64 33.03 -13.15
CA PHE A 218 12.85 32.53 -12.02
C PHE A 218 11.50 31.98 -12.49
N LYS A 219 11.13 30.81 -11.98
CA LYS A 219 9.77 30.28 -12.12
C LYS A 219 8.81 31.30 -11.49
N LYS A 220 7.76 31.69 -12.23
CA LYS A 220 6.76 32.62 -11.71
C LYS A 220 6.04 32.00 -10.51
N TYR A 221 5.90 32.78 -9.44
CA TYR A 221 5.13 32.38 -8.27
C TYR A 221 3.64 32.51 -8.58
N ASP A 222 2.90 31.40 -8.44
CA ASP A 222 1.45 31.39 -8.64
C ASP A 222 0.75 31.79 -7.34
N VAL A 223 0.18 33.00 -7.33
CA VAL A 223 -0.54 33.57 -6.19
C VAL A 223 -1.92 32.95 -5.95
N THR A 224 -2.40 32.10 -6.88
CA THR A 224 -3.68 31.40 -6.74
C THR A 224 -3.56 30.10 -5.96
N LEU A 225 -2.34 29.57 -5.82
CA LEU A 225 -2.11 28.33 -5.09
C LEU A 225 -2.31 28.54 -3.58
N PRO A 226 -2.85 27.52 -2.88
CA PRO A 226 -2.98 27.58 -1.44
C PRO A 226 -1.59 27.74 -0.81
N SER A 227 -1.48 28.73 0.07
CA SER A 227 -0.26 28.93 0.86
C SER A 227 -0.08 27.82 1.89
N TYR A 228 1.17 27.57 2.26
CA TYR A 228 1.49 26.67 3.36
C TYR A 228 0.89 27.20 4.66
N ARG A 229 0.00 26.43 5.30
CA ARG A 229 -0.57 26.79 6.60
C ARG A 229 0.44 26.47 7.70
N ILE A 230 0.80 27.48 8.48
CA ILE A 230 1.63 27.29 9.68
C ILE A 230 0.77 26.55 10.72
N PRO A 231 1.20 25.37 11.20
CA PRO A 231 0.48 24.67 12.25
C PRO A 231 0.61 25.47 13.56
N ILE A 232 -0.51 25.98 14.05
CA ILE A 232 -0.62 26.65 15.34
C ILE A 232 -1.38 25.77 16.33
N GLY A 233 -1.07 25.86 17.61
CA GLY A 233 -1.84 25.21 18.67
C GLY A 233 -3.30 25.68 18.65
N ARG A 234 -4.24 24.76 18.89
CA ARG A 234 -5.68 25.06 18.97
C ARG A 234 -6.24 24.58 20.29
N LEU A 235 -7.24 25.29 20.80
CA LEU A 235 -8.01 24.82 21.95
C LEU A 235 -8.96 23.70 21.52
N ASN A 236 -9.37 22.89 22.49
CA ASN A 236 -10.45 21.93 22.26
C ASN A 236 -11.76 22.69 22.09
N PHE A 237 -12.51 22.37 21.03
CA PHE A 237 -13.78 23.04 20.72
C PHE A 237 -14.78 23.02 21.89
N VAL A 238 -14.87 21.92 22.63
CA VAL A 238 -15.76 21.82 23.80
C VAL A 238 -15.36 22.82 24.88
N ARG A 239 -14.05 23.05 25.06
CA ARG A 239 -13.55 24.04 26.01
C ARG A 239 -13.91 25.47 25.58
N GLU A 240 -13.77 25.78 24.29
CA GLU A 240 -14.17 27.09 23.76
C GLU A 240 -15.66 27.36 23.99
N VAL A 241 -16.51 26.37 23.77
CA VAL A 241 -17.96 26.48 24.02
C VAL A 241 -18.25 26.63 25.51
N LEU A 242 -17.59 25.87 26.39
CA LEU A 242 -17.75 25.99 27.84
C LEU A 242 -17.33 27.38 28.34
N ASP A 243 -16.20 27.90 27.86
CA ASP A 243 -15.71 29.24 28.22
C ASP A 243 -16.70 30.32 27.76
N TYR A 244 -17.27 30.18 26.56
CA TYR A 244 -18.32 31.07 26.06
C TYR A 244 -19.58 31.03 26.93
N ILE A 245 -20.08 29.83 27.28
CA ILE A 245 -21.26 29.70 28.14
C ILE A 245 -20.99 30.32 29.52
N ARG A 246 -19.83 30.01 30.14
CA ARG A 246 -19.42 30.59 31.42
C ARG A 246 -19.43 32.12 31.37
N GLN A 247 -18.86 32.70 30.31
CA GLN A 247 -18.83 34.15 30.11
C GLN A 247 -20.24 34.74 30.10
N VAL A 248 -21.17 34.16 29.34
CA VAL A 248 -22.57 34.65 29.26
C VAL A 248 -23.24 34.66 30.64
N TRP A 249 -23.09 33.60 31.43
CA TRP A 249 -23.71 33.53 32.77
C TRP A 249 -23.09 34.54 33.75
N VAL A 250 -21.77 34.71 33.72
CA VAL A 250 -21.07 35.70 34.57
C VAL A 250 -21.48 37.12 34.18
N GLU A 251 -21.63 37.42 32.89
CA GLU A 251 -22.10 38.73 32.42
C GLU A 251 -23.54 39.04 32.85
N MET A 252 -24.38 38.00 33.02
CA MET A 252 -25.72 38.13 33.59
C MET A 252 -25.73 38.30 35.12
N GLY A 253 -24.56 38.29 35.78
CA GLY A 253 -24.42 38.44 37.22
C GLY A 253 -24.56 37.15 38.02
N PHE A 254 -24.52 35.98 37.38
CA PHE A 254 -24.50 34.70 38.08
C PHE A 254 -23.11 34.42 38.64
N MET A 255 -23.09 33.73 39.79
CA MET A 255 -21.86 33.21 40.39
C MET A 255 -21.70 31.74 40.01
N GLU A 256 -20.51 31.37 39.56
CA GLU A 256 -20.19 29.99 39.25
C GLU A 256 -20.12 29.14 40.53
N MET A 257 -20.77 27.98 40.49
CA MET A 257 -20.74 26.99 41.56
C MET A 257 -19.92 25.78 41.11
N GLU A 258 -19.06 25.28 42.00
CA GLU A 258 -18.28 24.07 41.77
C GLU A 258 -18.77 22.94 42.68
N GLY A 259 -18.65 21.70 42.21
CA GLY A 259 -19.03 20.51 42.94
C GLY A 259 -18.05 19.35 42.69
N PRO A 260 -18.08 18.32 43.55
CA PRO A 260 -17.23 17.14 43.38
C PRO A 260 -17.70 16.29 42.19
N LEU A 261 -16.79 15.52 41.60
CA LEU A 261 -17.14 14.53 40.55
C LEU A 261 -17.94 13.34 41.10
N LEU A 262 -17.72 13.01 42.38
CA LEU A 262 -18.45 11.97 43.09
C LEU A 262 -19.39 12.63 44.09
N GLU A 263 -20.69 12.38 43.92
CA GLU A 263 -21.71 12.84 44.85
C GLU A 263 -22.39 11.70 45.60
N THR A 264 -22.89 12.03 46.79
CA THR A 264 -23.76 11.14 47.56
C THR A 264 -25.15 11.08 46.94
N CYS A 265 -25.83 9.93 47.05
CA CYS A 265 -27.21 9.79 46.56
C CYS A 265 -28.17 10.79 47.21
N PHE A 266 -27.85 11.22 48.44
CA PHE A 266 -28.59 12.26 49.12
C PHE A 266 -28.58 13.58 48.32
N TRP A 267 -27.40 14.11 47.97
CA TRP A 267 -27.33 15.38 47.23
C TRP A 267 -27.79 15.26 45.77
N ASN A 268 -27.51 14.13 45.12
CA ASN A 268 -27.85 13.94 43.70
C ASN A 268 -29.35 13.65 43.47
N TYR A 269 -30.07 13.11 44.48
CA TYR A 269 -31.47 12.71 44.34
C TYR A 269 -32.35 13.19 45.49
N ASP A 270 -32.08 12.75 46.72
CA ASP A 270 -33.01 12.93 47.85
C ASP A 270 -33.21 14.43 48.17
N ALA A 271 -32.14 15.22 48.14
CA ALA A 271 -32.20 16.67 48.36
C ALA A 271 -32.96 17.43 47.26
N LEU A 272 -33.06 16.84 46.05
CA LEU A 272 -33.81 17.37 44.91
C LEU A 272 -35.23 16.83 44.83
N TYR A 273 -35.69 16.16 45.89
CA TYR A 273 -37.03 15.58 46.00
C TYR A 273 -37.35 14.46 44.99
N VAL A 274 -36.32 13.74 44.53
CA VAL A 274 -36.47 12.58 43.62
C VAL A 274 -36.73 11.31 44.44
N PRO A 275 -37.78 10.51 44.13
CA PRO A 275 -38.11 9.33 44.94
C PRO A 275 -37.06 8.21 44.85
N GLN A 276 -37.01 7.33 45.84
CA GLN A 276 -35.96 6.29 45.95
C GLN A 276 -36.10 5.16 44.93
N ASP A 277 -37.32 4.90 44.47
CA ASP A 277 -37.66 3.93 43.42
C ASP A 277 -37.61 4.53 42.00
N HIS A 278 -37.12 5.77 41.85
CA HIS A 278 -37.06 6.43 40.55
C HIS A 278 -36.10 5.69 39.59
N PRO A 279 -36.50 5.40 38.33
CA PRO A 279 -35.68 4.66 37.37
C PRO A 279 -34.28 5.24 37.15
N ALA A 280 -34.13 6.56 37.16
CA ALA A 280 -32.83 7.22 37.02
C ALA A 280 -31.80 6.86 38.12
N ARG A 281 -32.22 6.19 39.22
CA ARG A 281 -31.33 5.67 40.27
C ARG A 281 -30.88 4.24 40.01
N ASP A 282 -31.34 3.58 38.95
CA ASP A 282 -30.92 2.23 38.58
C ASP A 282 -29.43 2.21 38.16
N LEU A 283 -28.79 1.05 38.29
CA LEU A 283 -27.42 0.78 37.86
C LEU A 283 -27.22 0.95 36.34
N GLN A 284 -28.30 0.85 35.56
CA GLN A 284 -28.24 1.06 34.11
C GLN A 284 -28.08 2.53 33.73
N ASP A 285 -28.65 3.44 34.53
CA ASP A 285 -28.68 4.89 34.24
C ASP A 285 -27.58 5.65 35.00
N THR A 286 -27.20 5.19 36.19
CA THR A 286 -26.27 5.89 37.08
C THR A 286 -25.06 5.04 37.44
N PHE A 287 -23.88 5.64 37.29
CA PHE A 287 -22.64 5.01 37.73
C PHE A 287 -22.47 5.08 39.25
N TYR A 288 -22.68 3.94 39.92
CA TYR A 288 -22.37 3.79 41.34
C TYR A 288 -20.91 3.36 41.53
N VAL A 289 -20.26 3.98 42.52
CA VAL A 289 -18.89 3.63 42.89
C VAL A 289 -18.85 2.37 43.77
N LYS A 290 -17.91 1.47 43.48
CA LYS A 290 -17.67 0.27 44.30
C LYS A 290 -17.00 0.62 45.63
N SER A 291 -16.10 1.61 45.62
CA SER A 291 -15.39 2.12 46.79
C SER A 291 -15.08 3.61 46.61
N PRO A 292 -15.43 4.48 47.57
CA PRO A 292 -16.15 4.19 48.82
C PRO A 292 -17.64 3.90 48.57
N LYS A 293 -18.22 2.93 49.30
CA LYS A 293 -19.66 2.59 49.18
C LYS A 293 -20.59 3.60 49.87
N PHE A 294 -20.09 4.27 50.92
CA PHE A 294 -20.86 5.23 51.71
C PHE A 294 -20.12 6.57 51.75
N GLY A 295 -20.88 7.65 51.65
CA GLY A 295 -20.39 9.01 51.81
C GLY A 295 -20.82 9.63 53.13
N ARG A 296 -20.36 10.86 53.39
CA ARG A 296 -20.79 11.65 54.54
C ARG A 296 -22.09 12.38 54.19
N LEU A 297 -23.13 12.13 54.98
CA LEU A 297 -24.38 12.89 54.90
C LEU A 297 -24.20 14.29 55.50
N PRO A 298 -25.02 15.27 55.08
CA PRO A 298 -25.06 16.57 55.73
C PRO A 298 -25.66 16.48 57.14
N ASP A 299 -25.95 17.63 57.73
CA ASP A 299 -26.55 17.71 59.07
C ASP A 299 -27.77 16.78 59.20
N LYS A 300 -27.83 16.04 60.32
CA LYS A 300 -28.91 15.09 60.61
C LYS A 300 -30.26 15.76 60.57
N ASP A 301 -30.34 17.00 61.04
CA ASP A 301 -31.59 17.77 61.02
C ASP A 301 -32.10 17.98 59.60
N LEU A 302 -31.21 18.18 58.63
CA LEU A 302 -31.58 18.32 57.22
C LEU A 302 -32.04 16.98 56.65
N VAL A 303 -31.29 15.91 56.92
CA VAL A 303 -31.61 14.56 56.43
C VAL A 303 -32.98 14.10 56.96
N GLU A 304 -33.27 14.32 58.24
CA GLU A 304 -34.56 13.99 58.84
C GLU A 304 -35.72 14.78 58.24
N LYS A 305 -35.50 16.06 57.94
CA LYS A 305 -36.51 16.89 57.25
C LYS A 305 -36.80 16.34 55.86
N VAL A 306 -35.78 16.03 55.08
CA VAL A 306 -35.95 15.44 53.73
C VAL A 306 -36.70 14.12 53.82
N CYS A 307 -36.30 13.21 54.73
CA CYS A 307 -36.99 11.94 54.96
C CYS A 307 -38.48 12.13 55.27
N LYS A 308 -38.84 13.00 56.23
CA LYS A 308 -40.25 13.26 56.60
C LYS A 308 -41.07 13.80 55.43
N VAL A 309 -40.50 14.70 54.64
CA VAL A 309 -41.16 15.27 53.45
C VAL A 309 -41.34 14.20 52.37
N HIS A 310 -40.35 13.32 52.16
CA HIS A 310 -40.47 12.21 51.21
C HIS A 310 -41.53 11.19 51.61
N GLU A 311 -41.59 10.77 52.87
CA GLU A 311 -42.52 9.71 53.31
C GLU A 311 -43.97 10.22 53.39
N SER A 312 -44.17 11.41 53.98
CA SER A 312 -45.50 11.89 54.41
C SER A 312 -45.83 13.33 53.97
N GLY A 313 -44.90 14.02 53.30
CA GLY A 313 -45.04 15.43 52.94
C GLY A 313 -44.84 16.42 54.10
N TRP A 314 -44.88 15.92 55.33
CA TRP A 314 -44.59 16.66 56.57
C TRP A 314 -45.43 17.95 56.70
N VAL A 315 -44.81 19.12 56.89
CA VAL A 315 -45.50 20.42 57.05
C VAL A 315 -45.53 21.26 55.76
N THR A 316 -45.16 20.67 54.62
CA THR A 316 -45.05 21.40 53.34
C THR A 316 -46.39 21.58 52.61
N GLY A 317 -47.42 20.84 53.03
CA GLY A 317 -48.70 20.74 52.32
C GLY A 317 -48.69 19.71 51.17
N SER A 318 -47.55 19.07 50.89
CA SER A 318 -47.47 17.89 50.04
C SER A 318 -48.01 16.65 50.78
N THR A 319 -48.43 15.63 50.05
CA THR A 319 -48.75 14.29 50.61
C THR A 319 -47.52 13.41 50.80
N GLY A 320 -46.35 13.86 50.33
CA GLY A 320 -45.19 12.99 50.18
C GLY A 320 -45.37 11.98 49.06
N TRP A 321 -44.45 11.02 49.00
CA TRP A 321 -44.47 9.90 48.06
C TRP A 321 -45.17 8.66 48.64
N GLY A 322 -45.40 8.59 49.95
CA GLY A 322 -46.13 7.49 50.57
C GLY A 322 -45.39 6.15 50.62
N TYR A 323 -44.06 6.15 50.48
CA TYR A 323 -43.18 4.98 50.68
C TYR A 323 -42.33 5.14 51.95
N ARG A 324 -41.66 4.05 52.34
CA ARG A 324 -40.64 4.03 53.40
C ARG A 324 -39.44 3.20 52.96
#